data_AF-A0A1H0ZJP1-F1
#
_entry.id   AF-A0A1H0ZJP1-F1
#
_cell.length_a   1.000
_cell.length_b   1.000
_cell.length_c   1.000
_cell.angle_alpha   90.00
_cell.angle_beta   90.00
_cell.angle_gamma   90.00
#
_symmetry.space_group_name_H-M   'P 1'
#
loop_
_entity.id
_entity.type
_entity.pdbx_description
1 polymer ?
#
loop_
_entity_poly.entity_id
_entity_poly.type
_entity_poly.pdbx_seq_one_letter_code
_entity_poly.pdbx_strand_id
1 'polypeptide(L)'
;MNASPKNNRSVMASRVELNGQGDYFPTPPWATRVLCELILRLEKVGEEEWQKLSVWEPACGGGHMVLPLRDYFDNVIASDLFNRGFGDAHGEAWDFLTILPKWQFPLRAFDWIITNPPFGLLAQQFVERALAHKPKRGVAVLMPLRWLETIDRVATLFMEQPPDTVAVFAERVAIHKGHYDPKGGTATAYCWIIWRTEQATSSTKLVWIPPNSKKRFSKLSDLKLASAPQVVAEQPGPLFSLPETLEVCNA
;
A
#
# COMPACT_ATOMS: atom_id res chain seq x y z
N MET A 1 -47.29 10.96 -5.16
CA MET A 1 -46.84 10.68 -3.78
C MET A 1 -45.53 9.92 -3.88
N ASN A 2 -44.42 10.61 -3.65
CA ASN A 2 -43.06 10.08 -3.84
C ASN A 2 -42.58 9.38 -2.57
N ALA A 3 -42.27 8.08 -2.66
CA ALA A 3 -41.54 7.38 -1.62
C ALA A 3 -40.09 7.19 -2.09
N SER A 4 -39.16 7.95 -1.49
CA SER A 4 -37.72 7.68 -1.61
C SER A 4 -37.37 6.38 -0.87
N PRO A 5 -36.55 5.49 -1.45
CA PRO A 5 -35.93 4.43 -0.67
C PRO A 5 -34.87 5.04 0.25
N LYS A 6 -35.14 5.00 1.55
CA LYS A 6 -34.16 5.25 2.62
C LYS A 6 -33.17 4.08 2.69
N ASN A 7 -31.91 4.39 2.93
CA ASN A 7 -30.84 3.50 3.41
C ASN A 7 -30.38 2.37 2.47
N ASN A 8 -29.57 2.72 1.46
CA ASN A 8 -28.57 1.78 0.94
C ASN A 8 -27.28 1.92 1.77
N ARG A 9 -27.23 1.25 2.93
CA ARG A 9 -25.95 0.84 3.53
C ARG A 9 -25.34 -0.15 2.54
N SER A 10 -24.16 0.17 1.99
CA SER A 10 -23.45 -0.73 1.07
C SER A 10 -23.18 -2.06 1.77
N VAL A 11 -23.75 -3.14 1.24
CA VAL A 11 -23.65 -4.51 1.78
C VAL A 11 -22.32 -5.18 1.37
N MET A 12 -21.23 -4.41 1.29
CA MET A 12 -19.88 -4.94 0.97
C MET A 12 -18.82 -4.54 2.01
N ALA A 13 -19.24 -3.94 3.13
CA ALA A 13 -18.39 -3.70 4.30
C ALA A 13 -18.50 -4.86 5.30
N SER A 14 -18.13 -6.08 4.91
CA SER A 14 -17.89 -7.16 5.88
C SER A 14 -17.07 -8.30 5.29
N ARG A 15 -15.76 -8.05 5.12
CA ARG A 15 -14.76 -9.02 5.61
C ARG A 15 -14.05 -8.36 6.78
N VAL A 16 -14.79 -8.13 7.87
CA VAL A 16 -14.17 -7.88 9.16
C VAL A 16 -13.52 -9.19 9.53
N GLU A 17 -12.20 -9.28 9.35
CA GLU A 17 -11.45 -10.44 9.82
C GLU A 17 -11.61 -10.54 11.33
N LEU A 18 -12.05 -11.71 11.78
CA LEU A 18 -12.44 -12.02 13.16
C LEU A 18 -11.33 -11.82 14.21
N ASN A 19 -10.09 -11.53 13.81
CA ASN A 19 -8.93 -11.56 14.71
C ASN A 19 -8.30 -10.17 15.00
N GLY A 20 -8.92 -9.07 14.61
CA GLY A 20 -8.40 -7.72 14.92
C GLY A 20 -7.04 -7.39 14.30
N GLN A 21 -6.54 -8.24 13.39
CA GLN A 21 -5.24 -8.05 12.75
C GLN A 21 -5.32 -7.15 11.52
N GLY A 22 -6.51 -6.98 10.93
CA GLY A 22 -6.71 -6.17 9.73
C GLY A 22 -5.86 -6.61 8.53
N ASP A 23 -5.86 -5.79 7.49
CA ASP A 23 -5.10 -6.01 6.27
C ASP A 23 -3.64 -5.54 6.43
N TYR A 24 -2.91 -6.17 7.36
CA TYR A 24 -1.54 -5.78 7.72
C TYR A 24 -0.49 -6.58 6.95
N PHE A 25 0.19 -5.89 6.03
CA PHE A 25 1.20 -6.45 5.14
C PHE A 25 2.47 -5.58 5.19
N PRO A 26 3.36 -5.77 6.18
CA PRO A 26 4.53 -4.92 6.35
C PRO A 26 5.45 -4.98 5.13
N THR A 27 5.70 -3.82 4.54
CA THR A 27 6.55 -3.68 3.35
C THR A 27 8.03 -3.80 3.71
N PRO A 28 8.81 -4.66 3.04
CA PRO A 28 10.25 -4.71 3.25
C PRO A 28 10.91 -3.33 3.08
N PRO A 29 11.69 -2.83 4.07
CA PRO A 29 12.21 -1.45 4.04
C PRO A 29 13.02 -1.10 2.78
N TRP A 30 13.74 -2.08 2.22
CA TRP A 30 14.50 -1.91 0.98
C TRP A 30 13.63 -1.51 -0.21
N ALA A 31 12.38 -1.96 -0.27
CA ALA A 31 11.46 -1.65 -1.37
C ALA A 31 11.04 -0.16 -1.35
N THR A 32 10.96 0.43 -0.15
CA THR A 32 10.72 1.87 0.04
C THR A 32 11.95 2.71 -0.31
N ARG A 33 13.16 2.25 0.06
CA ARG A 33 14.40 2.95 -0.32
C ARG A 33 14.61 2.96 -1.84
N VAL A 34 14.24 1.88 -2.52
CA VAL A 34 14.23 1.82 -4.00
C VAL A 34 13.32 2.89 -4.60
N LEU A 35 12.11 3.08 -4.07
CA LEU A 35 11.22 4.15 -4.53
C LEU A 35 11.91 5.50 -4.40
N CYS A 36 12.46 5.80 -3.22
CA CYS A 36 13.07 7.09 -2.92
C CYS A 36 14.30 7.35 -3.80
N GLU A 37 15.26 6.44 -3.86
CA GLU A 37 16.53 6.67 -4.58
C GLU A 37 16.43 6.49 -6.10
N LEU A 38 15.77 5.43 -6.58
CA LEU A 38 15.81 5.10 -8.01
C LEU A 38 14.70 5.75 -8.82
N ILE A 39 13.51 5.87 -8.24
CA ILE A 39 12.32 6.29 -8.97
C ILE A 39 12.00 7.76 -8.73
N LEU A 40 11.97 8.18 -7.45
CA LEU A 40 11.74 9.56 -7.07
C LEU A 40 13.02 10.41 -7.14
N ARG A 41 14.19 9.77 -7.12
CA ARG A 41 15.52 10.41 -7.13
C ARG A 41 15.67 11.45 -6.02
N LEU A 42 15.28 11.04 -4.82
CA LEU A 42 15.45 11.83 -3.61
C LEU A 42 16.85 11.62 -3.05
N GLU A 43 17.51 12.73 -2.72
CA GLU A 43 18.72 12.71 -1.90
C GLU A 43 18.35 12.43 -0.44
N LYS A 44 19.31 11.91 0.33
CA LYS A 44 19.13 11.64 1.76
C LYS A 44 19.25 12.91 2.59
N VAL A 45 18.60 12.90 3.75
CA VAL A 45 18.70 13.98 4.73
C VAL A 45 20.16 14.25 5.08
N GLY A 46 20.61 15.48 4.84
CA GLY A 46 21.97 15.93 5.13
C GLY A 46 22.97 15.84 3.97
N GLU A 47 22.58 15.31 2.80
CA GLU A 47 23.39 15.41 1.57
C GLU A 47 23.32 16.83 0.98
N GLU A 48 24.31 17.22 0.16
CA GLU A 48 24.51 18.59 -0.32
C GLU A 48 23.29 19.18 -1.05
N GLU A 49 22.67 18.37 -1.92
CA GLU A 49 21.51 18.76 -2.74
C GLU A 49 20.16 18.35 -2.12
N TRP A 50 20.16 17.99 -0.83
CA TRP A 50 18.95 17.54 -0.16
C TRP A 50 17.88 18.64 -0.03
N GLN A 51 16.65 18.27 -0.33
CA GLN A 51 15.48 19.15 -0.21
C GLN A 51 14.65 18.78 1.01
N LYS A 52 14.25 19.80 1.78
CA LYS A 52 13.28 19.62 2.85
C LYS A 52 11.91 19.27 2.27
N LEU A 53 11.51 18.02 2.47
CA LEU A 53 10.24 17.47 2.00
C LEU A 53 9.49 16.82 3.15
N SER A 54 8.17 16.82 3.03
CA SER A 54 7.24 16.18 3.95
C SER A 54 6.49 15.02 3.30
N VAL A 55 6.29 13.94 4.04
CA VAL A 55 5.53 12.77 3.58
C VAL A 55 4.56 12.28 4.65
N TRP A 56 3.42 11.79 4.21
CA TRP A 56 2.47 11.08 5.04
C TRP A 56 2.34 9.61 4.61
N GLU A 57 2.53 8.70 5.56
CA GLU A 57 2.19 7.29 5.45
C GLU A 57 0.93 6.97 6.28
N PRO A 58 -0.26 6.94 5.66
CA PRO A 58 -1.54 6.82 6.37
C PRO A 58 -1.97 5.39 6.76
N ALA A 59 -1.18 4.38 6.43
CA ALA A 59 -1.39 2.98 6.84
C ALA A 59 -0.07 2.39 7.34
N CYS A 60 0.53 3.04 8.34
CA CYS A 60 1.94 2.84 8.66
C CYS A 60 2.28 1.49 9.28
N GLY A 61 1.29 0.76 9.79
CA GLY A 61 1.47 -0.52 10.45
C GLY A 61 2.56 -0.48 11.52
N GLY A 62 3.56 -1.37 11.41
CA GLY A 62 4.73 -1.42 12.30
C GLY A 62 5.88 -0.47 11.93
N GLY A 63 5.68 0.47 11.00
CA GLY A 63 6.68 1.47 10.63
C GLY A 63 7.70 1.01 9.57
N HIS A 64 7.42 -0.09 8.86
CA HIS A 64 8.38 -0.67 7.92
C HIS A 64 8.67 0.22 6.70
N MET A 65 7.75 1.09 6.30
CA MET A 65 8.05 2.14 5.31
C MET A 65 8.43 3.47 5.98
N VAL A 66 7.89 3.79 7.16
CA VAL A 66 8.20 5.05 7.87
C VAL A 66 9.70 5.18 8.14
N LEU A 67 10.32 4.11 8.63
CA LEU A 67 11.73 4.12 8.99
C LEU A 67 12.67 4.42 7.81
N PRO A 68 12.56 3.74 6.64
CA PRO A 68 13.33 4.15 5.47
C PRO A 68 12.89 5.51 4.90
N LEU A 69 11.63 5.94 5.01
CA LEU A 69 11.22 7.28 4.56
C LEU A 69 11.95 8.39 5.34
N ARG A 70 12.23 8.19 6.64
CA ARG A 70 13.00 9.14 7.46
C ARG A 70 14.45 9.33 6.98
N ASP A 71 14.98 8.45 6.13
CA ASP A 71 16.29 8.66 5.50
C ASP A 71 16.25 9.78 4.43
N TYR A 72 15.08 10.14 3.89
CA TYR A 72 14.94 11.05 2.73
C TYR A 72 14.06 12.29 3.01
N PHE A 73 13.14 12.20 3.97
CA PHE A 73 12.18 13.25 4.28
C PHE A 73 12.49 13.92 5.62
N ASP A 74 12.39 15.27 5.65
CA ASP A 74 12.56 16.09 6.87
C ASP A 74 11.45 15.82 7.89
N ASN A 75 10.23 15.65 7.37
CA ASN A 75 9.05 15.40 8.18
C ASN A 75 8.28 14.19 7.64
N VAL A 76 8.17 13.15 8.48
CA VAL A 76 7.42 11.94 8.17
C VAL A 76 6.30 11.82 9.19
N ILE A 77 5.05 11.95 8.74
CA ILE A 77 3.88 11.66 9.55
C ILE A 77 3.44 10.23 9.28
N ALA A 78 3.28 9.46 10.35
CA ALA A 78 2.86 8.07 10.33
C ALA A 78 1.53 7.93 11.07
N SER A 79 0.49 7.47 10.39
CA SER A 79 -0.78 7.14 11.03
C SER A 79 -1.30 5.78 10.60
N ASP A 80 -2.12 5.17 11.45
CA ASP A 80 -2.80 3.90 11.13
C ASP A 80 -4.14 3.83 11.86
N LEU A 81 -5.13 3.15 11.27
CA LEU A 81 -6.39 2.88 11.96
C LEU A 81 -6.18 2.05 13.24
N PHE A 82 -5.22 1.12 13.21
CA PHE A 82 -4.94 0.20 14.31
C PHE A 82 -3.64 0.59 15.03
N ASN A 83 -3.69 0.68 16.36
CA ASN A 83 -2.48 0.85 17.15
C ASN A 83 -1.67 -0.46 17.20
N ARG A 84 -0.50 -0.45 16.55
CA ARG A 84 0.43 -1.60 16.51
C ARG A 84 1.73 -1.35 17.28
N GLY A 85 1.74 -0.35 18.17
CA GLY A 85 2.93 0.09 18.89
C GLY A 85 3.88 0.96 18.06
N PHE A 86 3.42 1.46 16.91
CA PHE A 86 4.15 2.39 16.04
C PHE A 86 3.18 3.44 15.49
N GLY A 87 3.71 4.59 15.07
CA GLY A 87 2.98 5.68 14.44
C GLY A 87 2.87 6.90 15.35
N ASP A 88 2.76 8.08 14.73
CA ASP A 88 2.55 9.34 15.44
C ASP A 88 1.10 9.47 15.90
N ALA A 89 0.18 8.79 15.21
CA ALA A 89 -1.24 8.81 15.53
C ALA A 89 -1.99 7.54 15.12
N HIS A 90 -3.08 7.23 15.81
CA HIS A 90 -3.87 6.02 15.54
C HIS A 90 -5.34 6.12 15.96
N GLY A 91 -6.15 5.15 15.53
CA GLY A 91 -7.55 4.98 15.91
C GLY A 91 -8.53 5.62 14.90
N GLU A 92 -9.83 5.60 15.22
CA GLU A 92 -10.90 6.07 14.31
C GLU A 92 -10.73 7.54 13.89
N ALA A 93 -10.16 8.39 14.75
CA ALA A 93 -9.84 9.78 14.43
C ALA A 93 -8.76 9.93 13.33
N TRP A 94 -8.05 8.85 13.02
CA TRP A 94 -6.99 8.74 12.02
C TRP A 94 -7.32 7.67 10.97
N ASP A 95 -8.59 7.27 10.87
CA ASP A 95 -9.07 6.55 9.69
C ASP A 95 -8.88 7.42 8.45
N PHE A 96 -7.95 7.02 7.59
CA PHE A 96 -7.60 7.77 6.40
C PHE A 96 -8.78 7.97 5.43
N LEU A 97 -9.69 6.99 5.35
CA LEU A 97 -10.85 7.04 4.47
C LEU A 97 -11.98 7.89 5.04
N THR A 98 -11.95 8.21 6.33
CA THR A 98 -12.92 9.12 6.94
C THR A 98 -12.66 10.55 6.46
N ILE A 99 -13.72 11.20 5.94
CA ILE A 99 -13.65 12.59 5.52
C ILE A 99 -13.62 13.47 6.77
N LEU A 100 -12.41 13.81 7.21
CA LEU A 100 -12.19 14.72 8.32
C LEU A 100 -12.29 16.19 7.86
N PRO A 101 -12.64 17.12 8.77
CA PRO A 101 -12.76 18.54 8.43
C PRO A 101 -11.46 19.12 7.88
N LYS A 102 -11.55 20.10 6.96
CA LYS A 102 -10.39 20.71 6.28
C LYS A 102 -9.34 21.30 7.23
N TRP A 103 -9.75 21.77 8.40
CA TRP A 103 -8.83 22.29 9.42
C TRP A 103 -7.96 21.22 10.07
N GLN A 104 -8.43 19.96 10.11
CA GLN A 104 -7.66 18.84 10.64
C GLN A 104 -6.67 18.31 9.60
N PHE A 105 -7.05 18.30 8.32
CA PHE A 105 -6.17 17.95 7.20
C PHE A 105 -6.26 18.96 6.06
N PRO A 106 -5.44 20.04 6.11
CA PRO A 106 -5.44 21.03 5.06
C PRO A 106 -4.98 20.42 3.74
N LEU A 107 -5.55 20.90 2.63
CA LEU A 107 -5.09 20.51 1.29
C LEU A 107 -3.63 20.93 1.11
N ARG A 108 -2.86 20.14 0.36
CA ARG A 108 -1.44 20.41 0.07
C ARG A 108 -0.56 20.50 1.33
N ALA A 109 -0.97 19.88 2.44
CA ALA A 109 -0.19 19.84 3.68
C ALA A 109 1.16 19.14 3.50
N PHE A 110 1.20 18.09 2.67
CA PHE A 110 2.36 17.24 2.44
C PHE A 110 2.91 17.38 1.03
N ASP A 111 4.20 17.14 0.85
CA ASP A 111 4.80 17.01 -0.47
C ASP A 111 4.41 15.67 -1.10
N TRP A 112 4.42 14.61 -0.31
CA TRP A 112 4.08 13.25 -0.75
C TRP A 112 3.09 12.55 0.17
N ILE A 113 2.31 11.64 -0.41
CA ILE A 113 1.63 10.56 0.33
C ILE A 113 2.17 9.24 -0.23
N ILE A 114 2.82 8.44 0.62
CA ILE A 114 3.48 7.19 0.21
C ILE A 114 3.03 6.08 1.15
N THR A 115 2.45 5.01 0.60
CA THR A 115 1.86 3.96 1.44
C THR A 115 1.78 2.60 0.76
N ASN A 116 1.72 1.53 1.55
CA ASN A 116 1.19 0.25 1.13
C ASN A 116 -0.26 0.15 1.66
N PRO A 117 -1.28 0.50 0.85
CA PRO A 117 -2.64 0.59 1.34
C PRO A 117 -3.22 -0.82 1.62
N PRO A 118 -4.32 -0.93 2.40
CA PRO A 118 -5.07 -2.18 2.48
C PRO A 118 -5.56 -2.60 1.09
N PHE A 119 -5.59 -3.91 0.83
CA PHE A 119 -5.97 -4.52 -0.43
C PHE A 119 -7.48 -4.49 -0.70
N GLY A 120 -7.87 -5.06 -1.85
CA GLY A 120 -9.27 -5.12 -2.28
C GLY A 120 -9.81 -3.77 -2.73
N LEU A 121 -11.07 -3.49 -2.39
CA LEU A 121 -11.75 -2.23 -2.75
C LEU A 121 -11.14 -1.02 -2.04
N LEU A 122 -10.60 -1.22 -0.82
CA LEU A 122 -10.05 -0.14 0.00
C LEU A 122 -8.84 0.52 -0.67
N ALA A 123 -8.01 -0.24 -1.39
CA ALA A 123 -6.84 0.29 -2.09
C ALA A 123 -7.17 1.45 -3.05
N GLN A 124 -8.24 1.32 -3.83
CA GLN A 124 -8.66 2.37 -4.75
C GLN A 124 -9.15 3.61 -4.00
N GLN A 125 -9.96 3.42 -2.95
CA GLN A 125 -10.43 4.53 -2.10
C GLN A 125 -9.28 5.26 -1.42
N PHE A 126 -8.23 4.54 -1.01
CA PHE A 126 -6.99 5.13 -0.49
C PHE A 126 -6.31 6.03 -1.53
N VAL A 127 -6.17 5.56 -2.77
CA VAL A 127 -5.57 6.36 -3.85
C VAL A 127 -6.42 7.61 -4.14
N GLU A 128 -7.73 7.45 -4.32
CA GLU A 128 -8.65 8.57 -4.57
C GLU A 128 -8.61 9.61 -3.44
N ARG A 129 -8.57 9.14 -2.19
CA ARG A 129 -8.44 10.00 -1.00
C ARG A 129 -7.09 10.72 -0.98
N ALA A 130 -5.99 10.02 -1.25
CA ALA A 130 -4.66 10.61 -1.30
C ALA A 130 -4.56 11.69 -2.40
N LEU A 131 -5.13 11.46 -3.57
CA LEU A 131 -5.21 12.45 -4.65
C LEU A 131 -6.09 13.64 -4.26
N ALA A 132 -7.19 13.42 -3.54
CA ALA A 132 -8.06 14.48 -3.03
C ALA A 132 -7.37 15.38 -1.99
N HIS A 133 -6.36 14.88 -1.26
CA HIS A 133 -5.51 15.72 -0.39
C HIS A 133 -4.60 16.67 -1.18
N LYS A 134 -4.44 16.46 -2.49
CA LYS A 134 -3.60 17.26 -3.39
C LYS A 134 -2.18 17.45 -2.84
N PRO A 135 -1.41 16.39 -2.55
CA PRO A 135 -0.01 16.54 -2.13
C PRO A 135 0.75 17.41 -3.15
N LYS A 136 1.81 18.10 -2.73
CA LYS A 136 2.48 19.08 -3.61
C LYS A 136 3.23 18.43 -4.76
N ARG A 137 3.78 17.22 -4.57
CA ARG A 137 4.58 16.46 -5.54
C ARG A 137 3.82 15.26 -6.10
N GLY A 138 3.26 14.42 -5.24
CA GLY A 138 2.55 13.23 -5.71
C GLY A 138 2.08 12.23 -4.66
N VAL A 139 1.53 11.12 -5.17
CA VAL A 139 1.09 9.94 -4.42
C VAL A 139 1.85 8.73 -4.97
N ALA A 140 2.37 7.87 -4.10
CA ALA A 140 2.97 6.59 -4.50
C ALA A 140 2.39 5.45 -3.66
N VAL A 141 1.92 4.39 -4.32
CA VAL A 141 1.40 3.19 -3.65
C VAL A 141 2.09 1.93 -4.12
N LEU A 142 2.38 1.03 -3.19
CA LEU A 142 2.94 -0.29 -3.51
C LEU A 142 1.79 -1.27 -3.67
N MET A 143 1.63 -1.87 -4.85
CA MET A 143 0.53 -2.78 -5.15
C MET A 143 1.00 -4.03 -5.89
N PRO A 144 0.31 -5.18 -5.75
CA PRO A 144 0.50 -6.32 -6.61
C PRO A 144 0.31 -5.92 -8.07
N LEU A 145 1.13 -6.45 -8.99
CA LEU A 145 1.09 -6.07 -10.40
C LEU A 145 -0.30 -6.31 -11.04
N ARG A 146 -0.97 -7.41 -10.63
CA ARG A 146 -2.36 -7.74 -11.01
C ARG A 146 -3.39 -6.66 -10.63
N TRP A 147 -3.02 -5.70 -9.78
CA TRP A 147 -3.89 -4.57 -9.46
C TRP A 147 -4.06 -3.62 -10.66
N LEU A 148 -3.17 -3.66 -11.65
CA LEU A 148 -3.29 -2.81 -12.86
C LEU A 148 -4.36 -3.29 -13.86
N GLU A 149 -4.79 -4.56 -13.79
CA GLU A 149 -5.60 -5.22 -14.83
C GLU A 149 -7.05 -5.53 -14.40
N THR A 150 -7.61 -4.77 -13.46
CA THR A 150 -9.03 -4.93 -13.05
C THR A 150 -9.93 -3.98 -13.82
N ILE A 151 -10.91 -4.51 -14.56
CA ILE A 151 -11.82 -3.78 -15.46
C ILE A 151 -12.36 -2.50 -14.82
N ASP A 152 -13.04 -2.61 -13.67
CA ASP A 152 -13.68 -1.46 -13.03
C ASP A 152 -12.67 -0.38 -12.61
N ARG A 153 -11.51 -0.79 -12.08
CA ARG A 153 -10.47 0.16 -11.65
C ARG A 153 -9.78 0.81 -12.83
N VAL A 154 -9.57 0.08 -13.93
CA VAL A 154 -9.06 0.65 -15.17
C VAL A 154 -10.01 1.76 -15.65
N ALA A 155 -11.31 1.47 -15.71
CA ALA A 155 -12.30 2.44 -16.17
C ALA A 155 -12.47 3.64 -15.22
N THR A 156 -12.46 3.43 -13.91
CA THR A 156 -12.82 4.46 -12.92
C THR A 156 -11.65 5.25 -12.34
N LEU A 157 -10.44 4.67 -12.33
CA LEU A 157 -9.25 5.31 -11.77
C LEU A 157 -8.19 5.57 -12.84
N PHE A 158 -7.73 4.55 -13.56
CA PHE A 158 -6.56 4.71 -14.43
C PHE A 158 -6.85 5.46 -15.74
N MET A 159 -8.04 5.28 -16.32
CA MET A 159 -8.43 6.04 -17.52
C MET A 159 -8.75 7.50 -17.20
N GLU A 160 -9.37 7.76 -16.04
CA GLU A 160 -9.71 9.11 -15.59
C GLU A 160 -8.49 9.89 -15.06
N GLN A 161 -7.62 9.21 -14.30
CA GLN A 161 -6.44 9.78 -13.67
C GLN A 161 -5.25 8.82 -13.84
N PRO A 162 -4.60 8.80 -15.02
CA PRO A 162 -3.50 7.88 -15.27
C PRO A 162 -2.31 8.17 -14.36
N PRO A 163 -1.66 7.13 -13.78
CA PRO A 163 -0.41 7.32 -13.05
C PRO A 163 0.68 7.78 -14.03
N ASP A 164 1.60 8.63 -13.54
CA ASP A 164 2.79 9.04 -14.32
C ASP A 164 3.74 7.87 -14.53
N THR A 165 3.96 7.06 -13.50
CA THR A 165 4.93 5.97 -13.54
C THR A 165 4.40 4.71 -12.85
N VAL A 166 4.59 3.56 -13.50
CA VAL A 166 4.50 2.22 -12.92
C VAL A 166 5.90 1.61 -12.92
N ALA A 167 6.47 1.43 -11.72
CA ALA A 167 7.81 0.87 -11.54
C ALA A 167 7.72 -0.59 -11.06
N VAL A 168 8.07 -1.52 -11.94
CA VAL A 168 7.95 -2.97 -11.70
C VAL A 168 9.25 -3.53 -11.15
N PHE A 169 9.19 -4.29 -10.06
CA PHE A 169 10.36 -4.95 -9.50
C PHE A 169 10.80 -6.14 -10.37
N ALA A 170 12.08 -6.18 -10.75
CA ALA A 170 12.68 -7.37 -11.37
C ALA A 170 12.88 -8.52 -10.38
N GLU A 171 12.84 -8.24 -9.08
CA GLU A 171 12.95 -9.22 -7.99
C GLU A 171 11.65 -9.29 -7.18
N ARG A 172 11.39 -10.42 -6.51
CA ARG A 172 10.20 -10.56 -5.66
C ARG A 172 10.37 -9.72 -4.39
N VAL A 173 9.37 -8.86 -4.12
CA VAL A 173 9.20 -8.19 -2.84
C VAL A 173 8.39 -9.13 -1.96
N ALA A 174 9.06 -9.84 -1.04
CA ALA A 174 8.40 -10.77 -0.12
C ALA A 174 7.58 -9.99 0.91
N ILE A 175 6.25 -10.02 0.77
CA ILE A 175 5.32 -9.37 1.70
C ILE A 175 4.40 -10.45 2.25
N HIS A 176 4.55 -10.74 3.53
CA HIS A 176 3.73 -11.71 4.24
C HIS A 176 2.72 -10.99 5.12
N LYS A 177 1.57 -11.62 5.33
CA LYS A 177 0.56 -11.07 6.22
C LYS A 177 1.06 -11.13 7.67
N GLY A 178 0.92 -10.02 8.38
CA GLY A 178 1.16 -9.93 9.82
C GLY A 178 2.62 -9.85 10.26
N HIS A 179 3.58 -10.12 9.39
CA HIS A 179 5.00 -10.20 9.76
C HIS A 179 5.94 -9.89 8.61
N TYR A 180 7.17 -9.52 8.95
CA TYR A 180 8.27 -9.28 8.00
C TYR A 180 9.35 -10.33 8.19
N ASP A 181 9.57 -11.17 7.18
CA ASP A 181 10.70 -12.10 7.10
C ASP A 181 11.69 -11.63 6.01
N PRO A 182 12.89 -11.13 6.39
CA PRO A 182 13.93 -10.74 5.44
C PRO A 182 14.41 -11.86 4.51
N LYS A 183 14.31 -13.12 4.95
CA LYS A 183 14.71 -14.31 4.19
C LYS A 183 13.53 -14.98 3.48
N GLY A 184 12.31 -14.53 3.77
CA GLY A 184 11.08 -15.02 3.19
C GLY A 184 10.99 -14.75 1.68
N GLY A 185 10.10 -15.49 1.04
CA GLY A 185 9.80 -15.39 -0.38
C GLY A 185 8.30 -15.46 -0.63
N THR A 186 7.83 -14.74 -1.64
CA THR A 186 6.44 -14.81 -2.11
C THR A 186 6.39 -14.85 -3.63
N ALA A 187 5.42 -15.55 -4.21
CA ALA A 187 5.23 -15.60 -5.66
C ALA A 187 4.62 -14.30 -6.25
N THR A 188 4.07 -13.41 -5.42
CA THR A 188 3.42 -12.18 -5.87
C THR A 188 4.42 -11.20 -6.48
N ALA A 189 4.10 -10.66 -7.67
CA ALA A 189 4.82 -9.52 -8.25
C ALA A 189 4.24 -8.24 -7.70
N TYR A 190 5.08 -7.29 -7.31
CA TYR A 190 4.67 -5.96 -6.86
C TYR A 190 5.23 -4.88 -7.80
N CYS A 191 4.61 -3.71 -7.75
CA CYS A 191 5.07 -2.50 -8.44
C CYS A 191 4.73 -1.27 -7.59
N TRP A 192 5.52 -0.21 -7.77
CA TRP A 192 5.12 1.12 -7.34
C TRP A 192 4.28 1.76 -8.43
N ILE A 193 3.15 2.36 -8.04
CA ILE A 193 2.29 3.14 -8.93
C ILE A 193 2.27 4.57 -8.42
N ILE A 194 2.64 5.51 -9.28
CA ILE A 194 3.00 6.88 -8.88
C ILE A 194 2.18 7.87 -9.70
N TRP A 195 1.47 8.75 -9.01
CA TRP A 195 0.80 9.91 -9.58
C TRP A 195 1.57 11.17 -9.20
N ARG A 196 1.92 11.99 -10.20
CA ARG A 196 2.46 13.33 -9.98
C ARG A 196 1.31 14.32 -9.94
N THR A 197 1.32 15.22 -8.96
CA THR A 197 0.30 16.26 -8.79
C THR A 197 0.78 17.64 -9.21
N GLU A 198 2.10 17.80 -9.37
CA GLU A 198 2.75 19.01 -9.85
C GLU A 198 2.69 19.19 -11.37
N GLN A 199 2.36 18.12 -12.11
CA GLN A 199 2.26 18.11 -13.56
C GLN A 199 1.09 17.24 -14.01
N ALA A 200 0.45 17.61 -15.12
CA ALA A 200 -0.56 16.77 -15.75
C ALA A 200 0.12 15.58 -16.47
N THR A 201 -0.38 14.38 -16.23
CA THR A 201 0.09 13.16 -16.91
C THR A 201 -0.75 12.89 -18.14
N SER A 202 -0.12 12.79 -19.31
CA SER A 202 -0.79 12.39 -20.56
C SER A 202 -0.61 10.91 -20.90
N SER A 203 0.41 10.25 -20.33
CA SER A 203 0.67 8.82 -20.53
C SER A 203 1.41 8.21 -19.34
N THR A 204 1.17 6.92 -19.09
CA THR A 204 1.84 6.17 -18.04
C THR A 204 3.15 5.57 -18.55
N LYS A 205 4.25 5.83 -17.84
CA LYS A 205 5.55 5.22 -18.10
C LYS A 205 5.69 3.91 -17.34
N LEU A 206 6.06 2.83 -18.03
CA LEU A 206 6.47 1.59 -17.39
C LEU A 206 7.99 1.57 -17.28
N VAL A 207 8.52 1.38 -16.07
CA VAL A 207 9.96 1.28 -15.80
C VAL A 207 10.26 0.05 -14.97
N TRP A 208 11.49 -0.45 -15.07
CA TRP A 208 11.97 -1.57 -14.26
C TRP A 208 12.84 -1.08 -13.12
N ILE A 209 12.56 -1.59 -11.92
CA ILE A 209 13.50 -1.58 -10.80
C ILE A 209 14.46 -2.76 -11.03
N PRO A 210 15.78 -2.51 -11.10
CA PRO A 210 16.74 -3.49 -11.59
C PRO A 210 16.96 -4.66 -10.61
N PRO A 211 17.49 -5.80 -11.10
CA PRO A 211 17.99 -6.87 -10.24
C PRO A 211 19.03 -6.38 -9.24
N ASN A 212 19.25 -7.15 -8.17
CA ASN A 212 20.09 -6.86 -7.01
C ASN A 212 19.64 -5.66 -6.16
N SER A 213 18.43 -5.13 -6.37
CA SER A 213 17.87 -4.04 -5.57
C SER A 213 17.71 -4.46 -4.11
N LYS A 214 17.22 -5.67 -3.82
CA LYS A 214 17.11 -6.16 -2.43
C LYS A 214 18.47 -6.12 -1.73
N LYS A 215 19.52 -6.61 -2.39
CA LYS A 215 20.89 -6.63 -1.85
C LYS A 215 21.44 -5.23 -1.62
N ARG A 216 21.21 -4.30 -2.56
CA ARG A 216 21.73 -2.92 -2.50
C ARG A 216 21.06 -2.08 -1.43
N PHE A 217 19.75 -2.22 -1.26
CA PHE A 217 18.94 -1.29 -0.44
C PHE A 217 18.53 -1.83 0.93
N SER A 218 18.84 -3.09 1.25
CA SER A 218 18.67 -3.62 2.61
C SER A 218 19.75 -3.08 3.54
N LYS A 219 19.37 -2.72 4.77
CA LYS A 219 20.28 -2.32 5.85
C LYS A 219 20.24 -3.34 6.98
N LEU A 220 21.36 -3.52 7.70
CA LEU A 220 21.39 -4.39 8.89
C LEU A 220 20.39 -3.95 9.97
N SER A 221 20.13 -2.64 10.06
CA SER A 221 19.12 -2.07 10.96
C SER A 221 17.71 -2.61 10.69
N ASP A 222 17.40 -3.03 9.47
CA ASP A 222 16.08 -3.54 9.09
C ASP A 222 15.74 -4.86 9.80
N LEU A 223 16.75 -5.59 10.28
CA LEU A 223 16.55 -6.82 11.05
C LEU A 223 15.81 -6.58 12.37
N LYS A 224 15.80 -5.35 12.90
CA LYS A 224 15.02 -4.99 14.09
C LYS A 224 13.50 -5.04 13.83
N LEU A 225 13.09 -4.95 12.57
CA LEU A 225 11.69 -5.04 12.15
C LEU A 225 11.26 -6.47 11.80
N ALA A 226 12.21 -7.40 11.75
CA ALA A 226 11.92 -8.79 11.45
C ALA A 226 11.05 -9.37 12.56
N SER A 227 10.02 -10.10 12.16
CA SER A 227 9.05 -10.71 13.06
C SER A 227 8.76 -12.13 12.61
N ALA A 228 8.55 -13.03 13.57
CA ALA A 228 8.18 -14.40 13.27
C ALA A 228 6.77 -14.46 12.64
N PRO A 229 6.48 -15.47 11.81
CA PRO A 229 5.12 -15.73 11.35
C PRO A 229 4.21 -15.85 12.56
N GLN A 230 3.10 -15.12 12.57
CA GLN A 230 2.05 -15.41 13.52
C GLN A 230 1.47 -16.78 13.15
N VAL A 231 1.49 -17.73 14.09
CA VAL A 231 0.86 -19.03 13.92
C VAL A 231 -0.64 -18.80 13.86
N VAL A 232 -1.17 -18.60 12.66
CA VAL A 232 -2.61 -18.74 12.42
C VAL A 232 -2.83 -20.24 12.29
N ALA A 233 -3.60 -20.82 13.21
CA ALA A 233 -4.04 -22.20 13.05
C ALA A 233 -4.80 -22.28 11.72
N GLU A 234 -4.16 -22.81 10.68
CA GLU A 234 -4.85 -23.13 9.44
C GLU A 234 -5.89 -24.18 9.79
N GLN A 235 -7.17 -23.79 9.79
CA GLN A 235 -8.20 -24.80 9.62
C GLN A 235 -8.03 -25.31 8.19
N PRO A 236 -7.76 -26.61 7.98
CA PRO A 236 -7.67 -27.15 6.65
C PRO A 236 -8.98 -26.81 5.94
N GLY A 237 -8.89 -25.95 4.93
CA GLY A 237 -9.99 -25.74 4.00
C GLY A 237 -10.38 -27.09 3.42
N PRO A 238 -11.65 -27.30 3.02
CA PRO A 238 -12.08 -28.58 2.51
C PRO A 238 -11.18 -28.95 1.32
N LEU A 239 -10.29 -29.92 1.54
CA LEU A 239 -9.66 -30.65 0.45
C LEU A 239 -10.82 -31.19 -0.36
N PHE A 240 -10.80 -30.94 -1.68
CA PHE A 240 -11.72 -31.51 -2.65
C PHE A 240 -12.31 -32.83 -2.15
N SER A 241 -13.56 -32.79 -1.70
CA SER A 241 -14.34 -34.01 -1.54
C SER A 241 -14.57 -34.49 -2.97
N LEU A 242 -13.70 -35.37 -3.44
CA LEU A 242 -13.98 -36.16 -4.63
C LEU A 242 -15.34 -36.81 -4.38
N PRO A 243 -16.33 -36.65 -5.28
CA PRO A 243 -17.58 -37.36 -5.13
C PRO A 243 -17.27 -38.86 -5.09
N GLU A 244 -17.51 -39.48 -3.94
CA GLU A 244 -17.64 -40.93 -3.86
C GLU A 244 -18.81 -41.28 -4.79
N THR A 245 -18.56 -42.20 -5.72
CA THR A 245 -19.46 -42.68 -6.79
C THR A 245 -19.38 -41.90 -8.12
N LEU A 246 -18.39 -42.28 -8.94
CA LEU A 246 -18.62 -42.39 -10.38
C LEU A 246 -19.49 -43.64 -10.58
N GLU A 247 -20.81 -43.48 -10.61
CA GLU A 247 -21.67 -44.49 -11.22
C GLU A 247 -21.30 -44.58 -12.70
N VAL A 248 -20.70 -45.69 -13.07
CA VAL A 248 -20.49 -46.10 -14.45
C VAL A 248 -21.89 -46.32 -15.04
N CYS A 249 -22.39 -45.37 -15.82
CA CYS A 249 -23.55 -45.58 -16.66
C CYS A 249 -23.21 -46.65 -17.71
N ASN A 250 -23.63 -47.88 -17.46
CA ASN A 250 -23.86 -48.88 -18.49
C ASN A 250 -25.32 -48.76 -18.96
N ALA A 251 -25.52 -48.19 -20.15
CA ALA A 251 -26.61 -48.49 -21.08
C ALA A 251 -26.25 -47.92 -22.46
#